data_AF-A0A6F9CA03-F1
#
_entry.id   AF-A0A6F9CA03-F1
#
_cell.length_a   1.000
_cell.length_b   1.000
_cell.length_c   1.000
_cell.angle_alpha   90.00
_cell.angle_beta   90.00
_cell.angle_gamma   90.00
#
_symmetry.space_group_name_H-M   'P 1'
#
loop_
_entity.id
_entity.type
_entity.pdbx_description
1 polymer ?
#
loop_
_entity_poly.entity_id
_entity_poly.type
_entity_poly.pdbx_seq_one_letter_code
_entity_poly.pdbx_strand_id
1 'polypeptide(L)'
;MKSTRLTKVCFQIFKGHLRHIVTCSKRHVNSDEVVPFWNLPLSMEDNNNYSVVGNIACFTYYDGYENFFKPSTVSGDKTDAIIVSKMEHPPEILTLLLKRFEFDYHMMSYNFEKNCNCELYAFVDHVGSLRSGHYIAVIQSYEDHNWYMLDDTCVSQLNSKPFEQDEF
;
A
#
# COMPACT_ATOMS: atom_id res chain seq x y z
N MET A 1 2.76 -13.83 21.25
CA MET A 1 1.78 -14.80 20.71
C MET A 1 2.39 -16.19 20.76
N LYS A 2 1.68 -17.21 21.29
CA LYS A 2 2.15 -18.60 21.30
C LYS A 2 2.07 -19.17 19.88
N SER A 3 3.19 -19.69 19.38
CA SER A 3 3.35 -20.22 18.02
C SER A 3 2.44 -21.43 17.76
N THR A 4 1.27 -21.21 17.15
CA THR A 4 0.44 -22.27 16.55
C THR A 4 0.80 -22.45 15.07
N ARG A 5 0.54 -23.64 14.50
CA ARG A 5 0.81 -23.92 13.07
C ARG A 5 0.15 -22.90 12.14
N LEU A 6 -1.04 -22.41 12.50
CA LEU A 6 -1.78 -21.38 11.75
C LEU A 6 -1.07 -20.03 11.75
N THR A 7 -0.56 -19.56 12.91
CA THR A 7 0.21 -18.29 12.96
C THR A 7 1.47 -18.33 12.09
N LYS A 8 2.10 -19.51 11.95
CA LYS A 8 3.25 -19.68 11.05
C LYS A 8 2.85 -19.52 9.58
N VAL A 9 1.70 -20.06 9.17
CA VAL A 9 1.24 -19.98 7.76
C VAL A 9 0.91 -18.54 7.40
N CYS A 10 0.13 -17.83 8.22
CA CYS A 10 -0.18 -16.42 7.97
C CYS A 10 1.10 -15.58 7.84
N PHE A 11 2.07 -15.79 8.73
CA PHE A 11 3.32 -15.04 8.68
C PHE A 11 4.13 -15.28 7.41
N GLN A 12 3.98 -16.42 6.72
CA GLN A 12 4.67 -16.67 5.44
C GLN A 12 3.96 -16.02 4.25
N ILE A 13 2.63 -16.07 4.20
CA ILE A 13 1.84 -15.56 3.07
C ILE A 13 2.05 -14.06 2.87
N PHE A 14 2.11 -13.30 3.96
CA PHE A 14 2.31 -11.85 3.94
C PHE A 14 3.79 -11.41 3.93
N LYS A 15 4.73 -12.35 4.04
CA LYS A 15 6.15 -12.01 4.16
C LYS A 15 6.80 -11.86 2.79
N GLY A 16 7.30 -10.66 2.50
CA GLY A 16 8.24 -10.40 1.41
C GLY A 16 9.65 -10.12 1.94
N HIS A 17 10.59 -9.85 1.02
CA HIS A 17 11.94 -9.40 1.35
C HIS A 17 12.30 -8.14 0.54
N LEU A 18 12.81 -7.13 1.24
CA LEU A 18 13.43 -5.95 0.67
C LEU A 18 14.95 -6.09 0.74
N ARG A 19 15.63 -5.66 -0.30
CA ARG A 19 17.08 -5.52 -0.32
C ARG A 19 17.45 -4.05 -0.22
N HIS A 20 18.20 -3.69 0.81
CA HIS A 20 18.69 -2.34 1.05
C HIS A 20 20.18 -2.27 0.73
N ILE A 21 20.52 -1.41 -0.22
CA ILE A 21 21.89 -1.19 -0.67
C ILE A 21 22.27 0.24 -0.31
N VAL A 22 23.34 0.41 0.47
CA VAL A 22 23.88 1.73 0.83
C VAL A 22 25.21 1.91 0.13
N THR A 23 25.31 2.94 -0.69
CA THR A 23 26.50 3.25 -1.48
C THR A 23 27.00 4.64 -1.12
N CYS A 24 28.27 4.79 -0.73
CA CYS A 24 28.82 6.12 -0.47
C CYS A 24 29.08 6.92 -1.75
N SER A 25 29.33 8.22 -1.61
CA SER A 25 29.70 9.14 -2.71
C SER A 25 30.83 8.63 -3.63
N LYS A 26 31.74 7.81 -3.09
CA LYS A 26 32.86 7.18 -3.83
C LYS A 26 32.48 5.85 -4.52
N ARG A 27 31.18 5.51 -4.56
CA ARG A 27 30.63 4.28 -5.14
C ARG A 27 31.05 2.97 -4.47
N HIS A 28 31.56 3.02 -3.25
CA HIS A 28 31.73 1.80 -2.46
C HIS A 28 30.38 1.37 -1.88
N VAL A 29 30.07 0.08 -1.96
CA VAL A 29 28.94 -0.53 -1.26
C VAL A 29 29.32 -0.68 0.19
N ASN A 30 28.65 0.09 1.04
CA ASN A 30 28.90 0.11 2.48
C ASN A 30 28.08 -0.98 3.20
N SER A 31 26.87 -1.24 2.73
CA SER A 31 26.02 -2.33 3.20
C SER A 31 25.10 -2.83 2.09
N ASP A 32 24.73 -4.09 2.19
CA ASP A 32 23.83 -4.78 1.28
C ASP A 32 23.10 -5.86 2.10
N GLU A 33 21.88 -5.55 2.51
CA GLU A 33 21.12 -6.35 3.45
C GLU A 33 19.76 -6.72 2.90
N VAL A 34 19.34 -7.96 3.16
CA VAL A 34 18.02 -8.47 2.81
C VAL A 34 17.20 -8.58 4.09
N VAL A 35 16.11 -7.82 4.18
CA VAL A 35 15.26 -7.74 5.36
C VAL A 35 13.82 -8.16 5.02
N PRO A 36 13.13 -8.87 5.92
CA PRO A 36 11.76 -9.25 5.70
C PRO A 36 10.79 -8.07 5.94
N PHE A 37 9.67 -8.04 5.23
CA PHE A 37 8.59 -7.08 5.45
C PHE A 37 7.21 -7.75 5.35
N TRP A 38 6.19 -7.13 5.93
CA TRP A 38 4.80 -7.62 5.93
C TRP A 38 3.79 -6.62 5.36
N ASN A 39 4.17 -5.35 5.28
CA ASN A 39 3.38 -4.30 4.69
C ASN A 39 4.30 -3.26 4.06
N LEU A 40 3.79 -2.57 3.04
CA LEU A 40 4.51 -1.51 2.35
C LEU A 40 3.81 -0.17 2.65
N PRO A 41 4.42 0.72 3.43
CA PRO A 41 3.87 2.04 3.66
C PRO A 41 4.11 2.93 2.45
N LEU A 42 3.04 3.33 1.76
CA LEU A 42 3.10 4.24 0.62
C LEU A 42 2.76 5.66 1.08
N SER A 43 3.60 6.63 0.72
CA SER A 43 3.30 8.05 0.91
C SER A 43 2.32 8.52 -0.17
N MET A 44 1.35 9.33 0.23
CA MET A 44 0.49 10.08 -0.71
C MET A 44 1.11 11.48 -0.81
N GLU A 45 1.51 11.94 -1.99
CA GLU A 45 1.96 13.34 -2.14
C GLU A 45 0.75 14.26 -2.34
N ASP A 46 0.76 15.42 -1.68
CA ASP A 46 -0.23 16.49 -1.84
C ASP A 46 -0.07 17.17 -3.20
N ASN A 47 -0.58 16.56 -4.25
CA ASN A 47 -0.72 17.28 -5.52
C ASN A 47 -1.97 18.17 -5.43
N ASN A 48 -1.77 19.46 -5.20
CA ASN A 48 -2.81 20.47 -4.92
C ASN A 48 -3.87 20.73 -6.02
N ASN A 49 -4.13 19.79 -6.93
CA ASN A 49 -5.12 19.91 -8.00
C ASN A 49 -5.92 18.60 -8.14
N TYR A 50 -6.88 18.37 -7.24
CA TYR A 50 -7.89 17.34 -7.43
C TYR A 50 -9.28 17.98 -7.40
N SER A 51 -9.71 18.49 -8.55
CA SER A 51 -11.10 18.37 -8.94
C SER A 51 -11.19 17.19 -9.92
N VAL A 52 -12.33 16.50 -9.89
CA VAL A 52 -12.74 15.37 -10.74
C VAL A 52 -12.66 13.99 -10.04
N VAL A 53 -13.87 13.47 -9.85
CA VAL A 53 -14.26 12.07 -9.63
C VAL A 53 -13.47 11.14 -10.55
N GLY A 54 -12.81 10.09 -10.04
CA GLY A 54 -12.47 8.91 -10.85
C GLY A 54 -11.07 8.30 -10.77
N ASN A 55 -10.00 9.02 -10.38
CA ASN A 55 -8.65 8.60 -10.85
C ASN A 55 -7.45 8.75 -9.90
N ILE A 56 -7.60 8.57 -8.58
CA ILE A 56 -6.52 8.93 -7.62
C ILE A 56 -5.76 7.71 -7.04
N ALA A 57 -6.32 6.49 -7.03
CA ALA A 57 -5.70 5.38 -6.30
C ALA A 57 -4.55 4.64 -7.02
N CYS A 58 -4.55 4.53 -8.35
CA CYS A 58 -3.40 3.95 -9.05
C CYS A 58 -2.29 4.96 -9.32
N PHE A 59 -2.60 6.24 -9.47
CA PHE A 59 -1.59 7.29 -9.35
C PHE A 59 -0.90 7.19 -7.99
N THR A 60 -1.65 7.07 -6.88
CA THR A 60 -1.03 6.93 -5.55
C THR A 60 -0.35 5.59 -5.28
N TYR A 61 -0.80 4.48 -5.89
CA TYR A 61 -0.04 3.23 -5.86
C TYR A 61 1.29 3.37 -6.61
N TYR A 62 1.27 3.82 -7.87
CA TYR A 62 2.50 3.96 -8.65
C TYR A 62 3.41 5.03 -8.09
N ASP A 63 2.90 6.23 -7.84
CA ASP A 63 3.70 7.33 -7.29
C ASP A 63 4.22 6.96 -5.91
N GLY A 64 3.40 6.38 -5.04
CA GLY A 64 3.81 5.90 -3.74
C GLY A 64 4.84 4.77 -3.82
N TYR A 65 4.68 3.83 -4.74
CA TYR A 65 5.60 2.71 -4.97
C TYR A 65 6.93 3.21 -5.55
N GLU A 66 6.89 4.00 -6.61
CA GLU A 66 8.07 4.63 -7.22
C GLU A 66 8.80 5.50 -6.21
N ASN A 67 8.07 6.31 -5.43
CA ASN A 67 8.65 7.12 -4.36
C ASN A 67 9.27 6.25 -3.25
N PHE A 68 8.64 5.14 -2.87
CA PHE A 68 9.19 4.23 -1.87
C PHE A 68 10.52 3.60 -2.34
N PHE A 69 10.60 3.23 -3.62
CA PHE A 69 11.79 2.58 -4.20
C PHE A 69 12.80 3.58 -4.81
N LYS A 70 12.47 4.87 -4.82
CA LYS A 70 13.34 5.94 -5.27
C LYS A 70 14.61 5.98 -4.42
N PRO A 71 15.80 6.06 -5.05
CA PRO A 71 17.04 6.28 -4.33
C PRO A 71 16.95 7.55 -3.46
N SER A 72 17.33 7.44 -2.20
CA SER A 72 17.37 8.58 -1.27
C SER A 72 18.81 8.89 -0.90
N THR A 73 19.13 10.18 -0.77
CA THR A 73 20.44 10.63 -0.32
C THR A 73 20.38 10.90 1.18
N VAL A 74 21.32 10.31 1.91
CA VAL A 74 21.55 10.61 3.32
C VAL A 74 22.87 11.36 3.42
N SER A 75 22.80 12.60 3.89
CA SER A 75 23.98 13.40 4.21
C SER A 75 24.35 13.22 5.67
N GLY A 76 25.65 13.22 5.95
CA GLY A 76 26.17 13.10 7.30
C GLY A 76 27.62 13.54 7.37
N ASP A 77 28.14 13.66 8.59
CA ASP A 77 29.44 14.29 8.86
C ASP A 77 30.65 13.60 8.22
N LYS A 78 30.51 12.32 7.81
CA LYS A 78 31.59 11.53 7.21
C LYS A 78 31.58 11.58 5.68
N THR A 79 30.46 11.25 5.06
CA THR A 79 30.25 11.27 3.61
C THR A 79 28.77 11.11 3.33
N ASP A 80 28.32 11.70 2.23
CA ASP A 80 27.02 11.40 1.66
C ASP A 80 26.97 9.93 1.21
N ALA A 81 25.78 9.35 1.34
CA ALA A 81 25.46 8.01 0.87
C ALA A 81 24.10 7.99 0.17
N ILE A 82 23.97 7.12 -0.82
CA ILE A 82 22.73 6.84 -1.52
C ILE A 82 22.20 5.51 -0.99
N ILE A 83 20.94 5.50 -0.59
CA ILE A 83 20.21 4.31 -0.17
C ILE A 83 19.26 3.92 -1.30
N VAL A 84 19.38 2.68 -1.77
CA VAL A 84 18.48 2.08 -2.74
C VAL A 84 17.76 0.93 -2.06
N SER A 85 16.44 0.95 -2.09
CA SER A 85 15.59 -0.17 -1.68
C SER A 85 15.08 -0.88 -2.92
N LYS A 86 14.94 -2.20 -2.89
CA LYS A 86 14.31 -3.00 -3.96
C LYS A 86 13.53 -4.15 -3.36
N MET A 87 12.40 -4.51 -3.96
CA MET A 87 11.71 -5.75 -3.61
C MET A 87 12.44 -6.93 -4.25
N GLU A 88 13.06 -7.77 -3.43
CA GLU A 88 13.78 -8.95 -3.90
C GLU A 88 12.83 -10.15 -4.05
N HIS A 89 11.94 -10.31 -3.07
CA HIS A 89 10.89 -11.31 -3.10
C HIS A 89 9.55 -10.68 -2.71
N PRO A 90 8.54 -10.64 -3.60
CA PRO A 90 7.20 -10.20 -3.25
C PRO A 90 6.52 -11.23 -2.34
N PRO A 91 5.65 -10.79 -1.41
CA PRO A 91 4.76 -11.69 -0.69
C PRO A 91 3.69 -12.25 -1.65
N GLU A 92 3.04 -13.34 -1.24
CA GLU A 92 1.86 -13.86 -1.94
C GLU A 92 0.68 -12.90 -1.79
N ILE A 93 0.53 -12.32 -0.59
CA ILE A 93 -0.44 -11.25 -0.33
C ILE A 93 0.31 -9.99 0.11
N LEU A 94 0.26 -8.96 -0.72
CA LEU A 94 0.87 -7.66 -0.42
C LEU A 94 -0.14 -6.75 0.29
N THR A 95 0.19 -6.33 1.50
CA THR A 95 -0.56 -5.28 2.21
C THR A 95 0.08 -3.92 1.98
N LEU A 96 -0.69 -3.00 1.41
CA LEU A 96 -0.30 -1.60 1.22
C LEU A 96 -0.89 -0.75 2.34
N LEU A 97 -0.04 -0.03 3.06
CA LEU A 97 -0.48 0.96 4.05
C LEU A 97 -0.37 2.34 3.42
N LEU A 98 -1.50 2.85 2.94
CA LEU A 98 -1.56 4.22 2.43
C LEU A 98 -1.45 5.17 3.62
N LYS A 99 -0.34 5.93 3.69
CA LYS A 99 -0.16 7.00 4.67
C LYS A 99 -1.02 8.20 4.26
N ARG A 100 -2.33 8.08 4.46
CA ARG A 100 -3.36 9.11 4.15
C ARG A 100 -3.40 10.27 5.16
N PHE A 101 -2.39 10.38 6.01
CA PHE A 101 -2.39 11.29 7.15
C PHE A 101 -1.27 12.33 7.02
N GLU A 102 -1.35 13.09 5.94
CA GLU A 102 -1.18 14.54 6.01
C GLU A 102 -2.60 15.15 5.94
N PHE A 103 -2.84 16.27 6.63
CA PHE A 103 -4.19 16.76 6.95
C PHE A 103 -4.90 17.33 5.71
N ASP A 104 -5.82 16.58 5.11
CA ASP A 104 -6.80 17.09 4.13
C ASP A 104 -8.23 16.62 4.47
N TYR A 105 -9.18 17.56 4.47
CA TYR A 105 -10.55 17.44 4.96
C TYR A 105 -11.61 17.26 3.87
N HIS A 106 -11.22 17.21 2.59
CA HIS A 106 -12.20 17.44 1.52
C HIS A 106 -12.63 16.22 0.71
N MET A 107 -11.99 15.05 0.81
CA MET A 107 -12.27 13.98 -0.16
C MET A 107 -12.50 12.60 0.48
N MET A 108 -13.77 12.26 0.60
CA MET A 108 -14.34 11.01 1.11
C MET A 108 -14.79 10.09 -0.03
N SER A 109 -13.95 9.85 -1.05
CA SER A 109 -14.19 8.79 -2.05
C SER A 109 -12.91 8.37 -2.76
N TYR A 110 -12.85 7.09 -3.14
CA TYR A 110 -11.69 6.47 -3.80
C TYR A 110 -12.14 5.75 -5.08
N ASN A 111 -11.36 5.87 -6.14
CA ASN A 111 -11.47 5.07 -7.36
C ASN A 111 -10.08 4.56 -7.77
N PHE A 112 -10.02 3.28 -8.12
CA PHE A 112 -8.82 2.52 -8.50
C PHE A 112 -8.92 2.09 -9.96
N GLU A 113 -7.98 2.51 -10.82
CA GLU A 113 -7.76 1.83 -12.10
C GLU A 113 -6.65 0.79 -11.99
N LYS A 114 -6.77 -0.27 -12.77
CA LYS A 114 -5.84 -1.39 -12.78
C LYS A 114 -4.66 -1.09 -13.69
N ASN A 115 -3.55 -0.69 -13.11
CA ASN A 115 -2.26 -1.01 -13.68
C ASN A 115 -1.34 -1.35 -12.49
N CYS A 116 -1.27 -2.61 -12.16
CA CYS A 116 -0.29 -3.21 -11.27
C CYS A 116 -0.40 -4.71 -11.52
N ASN A 117 0.70 -5.45 -11.45
CA ASN A 117 0.65 -6.90 -11.60
C ASN A 117 0.01 -7.59 -10.38
N CYS A 118 -0.66 -6.84 -9.50
CA CYS A 118 -1.36 -7.32 -8.32
C CYS A 118 -2.87 -7.21 -8.55
N GLU A 119 -3.61 -8.23 -8.13
CA GLU A 119 -5.07 -8.18 -8.14
C GLU A 119 -5.56 -7.65 -6.79
N LEU A 120 -6.34 -6.56 -6.82
CA LEU A 120 -6.99 -6.04 -5.62
C LEU A 120 -8.10 -7.00 -5.19
N TYR A 121 -7.96 -7.57 -3.99
CA TYR A 121 -8.97 -8.46 -3.42
C TYR A 121 -9.66 -7.87 -2.18
N ALA A 122 -9.08 -6.84 -1.55
CA ALA A 122 -9.69 -6.17 -0.40
C ALA A 122 -9.14 -4.75 -0.22
N PHE A 123 -9.94 -3.88 0.38
CA PHE A 123 -9.49 -2.60 0.93
C PHE A 123 -10.25 -2.28 2.23
N VAL A 124 -9.61 -1.46 3.07
CA VAL A 124 -10.23 -0.89 4.27
C VAL A 124 -10.33 0.60 4.05
N ASP A 125 -11.52 1.14 4.28
CA ASP A 125 -11.74 2.57 4.23
C ASP A 125 -12.01 3.12 5.63
N HIS A 126 -11.63 4.38 5.82
CA HIS A 126 -11.83 5.11 7.06
C HIS A 126 -12.55 6.41 6.76
N VAL A 127 -13.74 6.55 7.32
CA VAL A 127 -14.56 7.74 7.23
C VAL A 127 -14.47 8.51 8.54
N GLY A 128 -13.75 9.63 8.52
CA GLY A 128 -13.63 10.51 9.68
C GLY A 128 -12.27 11.18 9.79
N SER A 129 -11.94 11.59 11.01
CA SER A 129 -10.70 12.28 11.36
C SER A 129 -9.64 11.33 11.89
N LEU A 130 -8.40 11.83 11.97
CA LEU A 130 -7.27 11.19 12.64
C LEU A 130 -7.57 10.60 14.03
N ARG A 131 -8.45 11.24 14.80
CA ARG A 131 -8.74 10.89 16.20
C ARG A 131 -10.05 10.13 16.38
N SER A 132 -10.87 10.05 15.35
CA SER A 132 -12.22 9.50 15.41
C SER A 132 -12.76 9.31 14.02
N GLY A 133 -13.36 8.16 13.77
CA GLY A 133 -14.05 7.86 12.53
C GLY A 133 -14.58 6.43 12.56
N HIS A 134 -14.99 5.98 11.39
CA HIS A 134 -15.61 4.67 11.18
C HIS A 134 -14.84 3.90 10.14
N TYR A 135 -14.61 2.61 10.38
CA TYR A 135 -13.89 1.75 9.45
C TYR A 135 -14.85 0.78 8.78
N ILE A 136 -14.78 0.72 7.45
CA ILE A 136 -15.48 -0.29 6.67
C ILE A 136 -14.45 -1.13 5.90
N ALA A 137 -14.73 -2.42 5.74
CA ALA A 137 -13.92 -3.31 4.92
C ALA A 137 -14.71 -3.72 3.69
N VAL A 138 -14.07 -3.69 2.53
CA VAL A 138 -14.65 -4.20 1.28
C VAL A 138 -13.73 -5.29 0.75
N ILE A 139 -14.31 -6.45 0.46
CA ILE A 139 -13.56 -7.66 0.08
C ILE A 139 -14.24 -8.36 -1.08
N GLN A 140 -13.43 -8.91 -1.98
CA GLN A 140 -13.87 -9.89 -2.95
C GLN A 140 -13.85 -11.28 -2.33
N SER A 141 -15.01 -11.92 -2.30
CA SER A 141 -15.14 -13.30 -1.83
C SER A 141 -14.38 -14.25 -2.75
N TYR A 142 -13.67 -15.21 -2.16
CA TYR A 142 -12.99 -16.26 -2.91
C TYR A 142 -13.97 -17.31 -3.45
N GLU A 143 -15.17 -17.43 -2.85
CA GLU A 143 -16.13 -18.50 -3.17
C GLU A 143 -16.94 -18.20 -4.44
N ASP A 144 -17.39 -16.96 -4.58
CA ASP A 144 -18.30 -16.54 -5.65
C ASP A 144 -17.79 -15.32 -6.43
N HIS A 145 -16.60 -14.82 -6.11
CA HIS A 145 -15.94 -13.67 -6.74
C HIS A 145 -16.76 -12.35 -6.68
N ASN A 146 -17.81 -12.31 -5.86
CA ASN A 146 -18.62 -11.12 -5.60
C ASN A 146 -17.93 -10.24 -4.56
N TRP A 147 -18.26 -8.94 -4.62
CA TRP A 147 -17.75 -7.97 -3.66
C TRP A 147 -18.74 -7.75 -2.53
N TYR A 148 -18.22 -7.67 -1.31
CA TYR A 148 -18.98 -7.47 -0.09
C TYR A 148 -18.43 -6.30 0.69
N MET A 149 -19.33 -5.45 1.18
CA MET A 149 -19.04 -4.43 2.18
C MET A 149 -19.38 -5.00 3.56
N LEU A 150 -18.42 -4.92 4.47
CA LEU A 150 -18.52 -5.30 5.87
C LEU A 150 -18.47 -4.02 6.70
N ASP A 151 -19.60 -3.68 7.29
CA ASP A 151 -19.81 -2.53 8.16
C ASP A 151 -20.27 -3.03 9.53
N ASP A 152 -19.32 -3.17 10.46
CA ASP A 152 -19.50 -3.77 11.78
C ASP A 152 -20.24 -5.13 11.74
N THR A 153 -21.52 -5.15 12.11
CA THR A 153 -22.37 -6.35 12.14
C THR A 153 -23.15 -6.58 10.85
N CYS A 154 -23.07 -5.64 9.91
CA CYS A 154 -23.82 -5.64 8.66
C CYS A 154 -22.90 -6.06 7.50
N VAL A 155 -23.37 -7.02 6.71
CA VAL A 155 -22.71 -7.43 5.47
C VAL A 155 -23.67 -7.22 4.31
N SER A 156 -23.22 -6.51 3.28
CA SER A 156 -24.00 -6.26 2.07
C SER A 156 -23.19 -6.62 0.83
N GLN A 157 -23.84 -7.27 -0.13
CA GLN A 157 -23.24 -7.51 -1.45
C GLN A 157 -23.28 -6.22 -2.27
N LEU A 158 -22.20 -5.91 -2.98
CA LEU A 158 -22.14 -4.80 -3.91
C LEU A 158 -22.69 -5.24 -5.28
N ASN A 159 -23.45 -4.34 -5.92
CA ASN A 159 -24.07 -4.61 -7.22
C ASN A 159 -23.06 -4.60 -8.38
N SER A 160 -21.90 -3.98 -8.17
CA SER A 160 -20.81 -3.90 -9.15
C SER A 160 -19.48 -4.06 -8.43
N LYS A 161 -18.45 -4.39 -9.20
CA LYS A 161 -17.09 -4.38 -8.69
C LYS A 161 -16.73 -2.94 -8.28
N PRO A 162 -16.14 -2.75 -7.09
CA PRO A 162 -15.58 -1.47 -6.72
C PRO A 162 -14.65 -0.98 -7.82
N PHE A 163 -14.84 0.28 -8.21
CA PHE A 163 -13.94 1.00 -9.12
C PHE A 163 -13.99 0.58 -10.59
N GLU A 164 -15.01 -0.16 -11.02
CA GLU A 164 -15.34 -0.22 -12.46
C GLU A 164 -15.90 1.14 -12.90
N GLN A 165 -15.27 1.76 -13.91
CA GLN A 165 -15.87 2.88 -14.63
C GLN A 165 -16.94 2.33 -15.59
N ASP A 166 -18.10 2.98 -15.64
CA ASP A 166 -19.02 2.79 -16.76
C ASP A 166 -18.32 3.29 -18.03
N GLU A 167 -17.97 2.39 -18.95
CA GLU A 167 -17.55 2.78 -20.30
C GLU A 167 -18.76 3.43 -21.01
N PHE A 168 -18.70 4.75 -21.21
CA PHE A 168 -19.62 5.49 -22.08
C PHE A 168 -18.95 5.82 -23.42
#